data_AF-A0A1T5GXC2-F1
#
_entry.id   AF-A0A1T5GXC2-F1
#
_cell.length_a   1.000
_cell.length_b   1.000
_cell.length_c   1.000
_cell.angle_alpha   90.00
_cell.angle_beta   90.00
_cell.angle_gamma   90.00
#
_symmetry.space_group_name_H-M   'P 1'
#
loop_
_entity.id
_entity.type
_entity.pdbx_description
1 polymer ?
#
loop_
_entity_poly.entity_id
_entity_poly.type
_entity_poly.pdbx_seq_one_letter_code
_entity_poly.pdbx_strand_id
1 'polypeptide(L)'
;MTMDDYFYNGELMKSYEVAKQVTNENEKKLANKYIELLEEYDFANYPKPTLSVETQHAERADESYPESDTVVEIRAIEDEGEFTNRIKELEAIVTTGTPNERANSFFTQGELFLFAHHYNESVHCFKQAVKENPNKAVYWGITGQTMHRFGWMPFDALGYLEQAINLDPQNARWKWNKALVLIQLAKDLQMAPFMANAAITLEESLTACAEHQRSLKDAIQNTIDNMDSYVFS
;
A
#
# COMPACT_ATOMS: atom_id res chain seq x y z
N MET A 1 11.14 16.36 13.29
CA MET A 1 10.19 16.58 12.19
C MET A 1 8.91 17.16 12.76
N THR A 2 8.35 18.14 12.06
CA THR A 2 7.08 18.80 12.36
C THR A 2 5.90 17.95 11.83
N MET A 3 4.66 18.31 12.17
CA MET A 3 3.48 17.66 11.58
C MET A 3 3.41 17.85 10.06
N ASP A 4 3.91 18.98 9.53
CA ASP A 4 4.01 19.23 8.08
C ASP A 4 5.04 18.31 7.43
N ASP A 5 6.22 18.15 8.04
CA ASP A 5 7.26 17.26 7.52
C ASP A 5 6.73 15.83 7.36
N TYR A 6 5.98 15.34 8.37
CA TYR A 6 5.33 14.03 8.34
C TYR A 6 4.16 13.97 7.35
N PHE A 7 3.40 15.04 7.20
CA PHE A 7 2.28 15.05 6.26
C PHE A 7 2.77 14.97 4.81
N TYR A 8 3.71 15.84 4.45
CA TYR A 8 4.22 15.95 3.08
C TYR A 8 5.14 14.80 2.69
N ASN A 9 5.76 14.12 3.65
CA ASN A 9 6.50 12.90 3.37
C ASN A 9 5.61 11.63 3.39
N GLY A 10 4.30 11.77 3.61
CA GLY A 10 3.36 10.65 3.62
C GLY A 10 3.46 9.71 4.82
N GLU A 11 3.97 10.19 5.95
CA GLU A 11 3.86 9.53 7.25
C GLU A 11 2.64 10.09 8.01
N LEU A 12 1.45 9.84 7.46
CA LEU A 12 0.20 10.47 7.87
C LEU A 12 -0.16 10.15 9.33
N MET A 13 0.11 8.93 9.79
CA MET A 13 -0.16 8.55 11.18
C MET A 13 0.75 9.30 12.15
N LYS A 14 2.03 9.49 11.81
CA LYS A 14 2.94 10.30 12.64
C LYS A 14 2.51 11.77 12.63
N SER A 15 2.09 12.29 11.47
CA SER A 15 1.53 13.65 11.38
C SER A 15 0.32 13.83 12.31
N TYR A 16 -0.61 12.87 12.29
CA TYR A 16 -1.79 12.85 13.16
C TYR A 16 -1.41 12.85 14.66
N GLU A 17 -0.49 11.99 15.08
CA GLU A 17 -0.06 11.91 16.48
C GLU A 17 0.64 13.20 16.96
N VAL A 18 1.45 13.82 16.10
CA VAL A 18 2.09 15.11 16.41
C VAL A 18 1.05 16.22 16.48
N ALA A 19 0.10 16.27 15.53
CA ALA A 19 -0.96 17.28 15.50
C ALA A 19 -1.80 17.28 16.79
N LYS A 20 -2.15 16.09 17.32
CA LYS A 20 -2.88 15.97 18.60
C LYS A 20 -2.12 16.49 19.82
N GLN A 21 -0.80 16.60 19.74
CA GLN A 21 0.05 17.06 20.84
C GLN A 21 0.36 18.57 20.76
N VAL A 22 -0.09 19.26 19.70
CA VAL A 22 0.14 20.70 19.52
C VAL A 22 -0.60 21.50 20.58
N THR A 23 0.15 22.23 21.40
CA THR A 23 -0.39 23.14 22.45
C THR A 23 -0.18 24.62 22.12
N ASN A 24 0.62 24.92 21.10
CA ASN A 24 0.88 26.27 20.62
C ASN A 24 -0.36 26.81 19.87
N GLU A 25 -0.95 27.89 20.36
CA GLU A 25 -2.16 28.50 19.78
C GLU A 25 -1.98 28.94 18.32
N ASN A 26 -0.76 29.30 17.89
CA ASN A 26 -0.49 29.69 16.50
C ASN A 26 -0.57 28.49 15.53
N GLU A 27 -0.23 27.29 15.99
CA GLU A 27 -0.21 26.07 15.17
C GLU A 27 -1.48 25.24 15.32
N LYS A 28 -2.24 25.45 16.39
CA LYS A 28 -3.46 24.71 16.73
C LYS A 28 -4.50 24.70 15.61
N LYS A 29 -4.64 25.82 14.89
CA LYS A 29 -5.55 25.90 13.74
C LYS A 29 -5.15 24.95 12.60
N LEU A 30 -3.85 24.80 12.35
CA LEU A 30 -3.35 23.88 11.32
C LEU A 30 -3.41 22.42 11.81
N ALA A 31 -3.04 22.17 13.05
CA ALA A 31 -3.15 20.86 13.68
C ALA A 31 -4.59 20.31 13.62
N ASN A 32 -5.59 21.13 13.94
CA ASN A 32 -6.99 20.73 13.85
C ASN A 32 -7.40 20.35 12.41
N LYS A 33 -6.89 21.04 11.38
CA LYS A 33 -7.18 20.68 9.99
C LYS A 33 -6.62 19.30 9.63
N TYR A 34 -5.42 18.97 10.09
CA TYR A 34 -4.86 17.64 9.87
C TYR A 34 -5.62 16.56 10.63
N ILE A 35 -6.03 16.85 11.87
CA ILE A 35 -6.87 15.93 12.64
C ILE A 35 -8.18 15.66 11.90
N GLU A 36 -8.91 16.72 11.53
CA GLU A 36 -10.18 16.60 10.79
C GLU A 36 -10.01 15.83 9.48
N LEU A 37 -9.01 16.18 8.66
CA LEU A 37 -8.72 15.50 7.40
C LEU A 37 -8.42 14.01 7.61
N LEU A 38 -7.56 13.67 8.57
CA LEU A 38 -7.09 12.29 8.77
C LEU A 38 -8.15 11.41 9.46
N GLU A 39 -9.11 12.02 10.17
CA GLU A 39 -10.27 11.32 10.71
C GLU A 39 -11.27 10.92 9.61
N GLU A 40 -11.37 11.68 8.51
CA GLU A 40 -12.22 11.32 7.36
C GLU A 40 -11.77 10.02 6.66
N TYR A 41 -10.47 9.70 6.70
CA TYR A 41 -9.89 8.48 6.11
C TYR A 41 -9.85 7.30 7.07
N ASP A 42 -10.49 7.42 8.24
CA ASP A 42 -10.67 6.34 9.21
C ASP A 42 -9.37 5.67 9.67
N PHE A 43 -8.23 6.39 9.62
CA PHE A 43 -6.92 5.86 10.00
C PHE A 43 -6.88 5.35 11.44
N ALA A 44 -7.70 5.94 12.33
CA ALA A 44 -7.84 5.50 13.71
C ALA A 44 -8.33 4.05 13.84
N ASN A 45 -9.06 3.55 12.84
CA ASN A 45 -9.64 2.21 12.80
C ASN A 45 -8.79 1.20 12.00
N TYR A 46 -7.61 1.61 11.53
CA TYR A 46 -6.69 0.68 10.87
C TYR A 46 -6.32 -0.45 11.84
N PRO A 47 -6.35 -1.71 11.37
CA PRO A 47 -5.83 -2.83 12.13
C PRO A 47 -4.39 -2.53 12.60
N LYS A 48 -4.14 -2.70 13.90
CA LYS A 48 -2.84 -2.40 14.48
C LYS A 48 -1.95 -3.64 14.37
N PRO A 49 -0.82 -3.57 13.63
CA PRO A 49 0.13 -4.67 13.65
C PRO A 49 0.65 -4.91 15.07
N THR A 50 0.82 -6.18 15.40
CA THR A 50 1.41 -6.66 16.64
C THR A 50 2.94 -6.70 16.51
N LEU A 51 3.64 -6.85 17.64
CA LEU A 51 5.12 -6.92 17.65
C LEU A 51 5.69 -8.16 16.93
N SER A 52 4.84 -9.14 16.61
CA SER A 52 5.21 -10.36 15.88
C SER A 52 4.99 -10.16 14.38
N VAL A 53 5.85 -9.35 13.75
CA VAL A 53 5.87 -9.18 12.29
C VAL A 53 6.14 -10.53 11.64
N GLU A 54 5.31 -10.93 10.69
CA GLU A 54 5.53 -12.17 9.95
C GLU A 54 6.71 -12.05 8.99
N THR A 55 7.29 -13.18 8.61
CA THR A 55 8.32 -13.20 7.57
C THR A 55 7.74 -12.64 6.28
N GLN A 56 8.37 -11.58 5.76
CA GLN A 56 8.04 -10.98 4.47
C GLN A 56 8.93 -11.59 3.40
N HIS A 57 8.32 -12.09 2.33
CA HIS A 57 9.08 -12.51 1.17
C HIS A 57 9.50 -11.29 0.35
N ALA A 58 10.75 -11.30 -0.10
CA ALA A 58 11.19 -10.33 -1.08
C ALA A 58 10.47 -10.56 -2.41
N GLU A 59 10.17 -9.46 -3.09
CA GLU A 59 9.67 -9.50 -4.45
C GLU A 59 10.69 -10.20 -5.38
N ARG A 60 10.18 -11.05 -6.27
CA ARG A 60 10.98 -11.80 -7.24
C ARG A 60 11.37 -10.94 -8.44
N ALA A 61 12.26 -11.49 -9.28
CA ALA A 61 12.72 -10.82 -10.49
C ALA A 61 11.60 -10.60 -11.53
N ASP A 62 10.53 -11.40 -11.48
CA ASP A 62 9.35 -11.28 -12.32
C ASP A 62 8.27 -10.37 -11.72
N GLU A 63 8.61 -9.61 -10.67
CA GLU A 63 7.73 -8.68 -9.97
C GLU A 63 6.56 -9.34 -9.21
N SER A 64 6.61 -10.67 -9.03
CA SER A 64 5.68 -11.39 -8.18
C SER A 64 6.17 -11.52 -6.74
N TYR A 65 5.23 -11.75 -5.83
CA TYR A 65 5.51 -12.20 -4.46
C TYR A 65 5.13 -13.69 -4.32
N PRO A 66 5.83 -14.48 -3.49
CA PRO A 66 5.44 -15.86 -3.21
C PRO A 66 4.01 -16.04 -2.71
N GLU A 67 3.45 -15.04 -2.05
CA GLU A 67 2.03 -15.02 -1.65
C GLU A 67 1.06 -15.13 -2.84
N SER A 68 1.50 -14.79 -4.05
CA SER A 68 0.69 -14.84 -5.27
C SER A 68 0.74 -16.19 -6.00
N ASP A 69 1.54 -17.16 -5.53
CA ASP A 69 1.74 -18.44 -6.22
C ASP A 69 0.43 -19.21 -6.39
N THR A 70 -0.41 -19.23 -5.34
CA THR A 70 -1.72 -19.89 -5.37
C THR A 70 -2.66 -19.30 -6.42
N VAL A 71 -2.55 -18.01 -6.72
CA VAL A 71 -3.36 -17.36 -7.76
C VAL A 71 -2.93 -17.80 -9.15
N VAL A 72 -1.62 -17.96 -9.37
CA VAL A 72 -1.09 -18.50 -10.62
C VAL A 72 -1.59 -19.92 -10.85
N GLU A 73 -1.54 -20.76 -9.81
CA GLU A 73 -2.06 -22.13 -9.86
C GLU A 73 -3.56 -22.16 -10.19
N ILE A 74 -4.38 -21.36 -9.49
CA ILE A 74 -5.84 -21.33 -9.71
C ILE A 74 -6.18 -20.83 -11.12
N ARG A 75 -5.47 -19.81 -11.61
CA ARG A 75 -5.71 -19.25 -12.96
C ARG A 75 -5.27 -20.17 -14.09
N ALA A 76 -4.43 -21.16 -13.81
CA ALA A 76 -3.99 -22.15 -14.80
C ALA A 76 -4.98 -23.31 -14.96
N ILE A 77 -6.02 -23.40 -14.12
CA ILE A 77 -7.04 -24.46 -14.18
C ILE A 77 -7.96 -24.23 -15.37
N GLU A 78 -7.95 -25.16 -16.32
CA GLU A 78 -8.81 -25.13 -17.51
C GLU A 78 -10.19 -25.76 -17.28
N ASP A 79 -10.29 -26.72 -16.36
CA ASP A 79 -11.55 -27.38 -16.02
C ASP A 79 -12.42 -26.48 -15.14
N GLU A 80 -13.59 -26.10 -15.64
CA GLU A 80 -14.53 -25.19 -14.95
C GLU A 80 -15.01 -25.76 -13.60
N GLY A 81 -15.16 -27.09 -13.51
CA GLY A 81 -15.57 -27.77 -12.29
C GLY A 81 -14.50 -27.70 -11.21
N GLU A 82 -13.25 -27.97 -11.58
CA GLU A 82 -12.09 -27.85 -10.69
C GLU A 82 -11.88 -26.40 -10.26
N PHE A 83 -11.94 -25.44 -11.19
CA PHE A 83 -11.84 -24.01 -10.87
C PHE A 83 -12.91 -23.59 -9.87
N THR A 84 -14.17 -23.98 -10.10
CA THR A 84 -15.28 -23.70 -9.20
C THR A 84 -15.06 -24.31 -7.81
N ASN A 85 -14.51 -25.52 -7.74
CA ASN A 85 -14.20 -26.16 -6.46
C ASN A 85 -13.11 -25.39 -5.69
N ARG A 86 -12.07 -24.91 -6.39
CA ARG A 86 -11.03 -24.07 -5.77
C ARG A 86 -11.56 -22.76 -5.22
N ILE A 87 -12.49 -22.11 -5.92
CA ILE A 87 -13.16 -20.91 -5.40
C ILE A 87 -13.97 -21.24 -4.13
N LYS A 88 -14.73 -22.34 -4.12
CA LYS A 88 -15.48 -22.78 -2.93
C LYS A 88 -14.57 -23.10 -1.74
N GLU A 89 -13.39 -23.66 -1.98
CA GLU A 89 -12.41 -23.92 -0.92
C GLU A 89 -11.91 -22.61 -0.30
N LEU A 90 -11.60 -21.60 -1.12
CA LEU A 90 -11.24 -20.27 -0.63
C LEU A 90 -12.38 -19.67 0.21
N GLU A 91 -13.62 -19.74 -0.25
CA GLU A 91 -14.82 -19.27 0.47
C GLU A 91 -15.05 -20.05 1.78
N ALA A 92 -14.77 -21.35 1.81
CA ALA A 92 -14.87 -22.13 3.04
C ALA A 92 -13.81 -21.68 4.06
N ILE A 93 -12.57 -21.47 3.61
CA ILE A 93 -11.46 -21.02 4.47
C ILE A 93 -11.78 -19.70 5.14
N VAL A 94 -12.40 -18.73 4.45
CA VAL A 94 -12.73 -17.43 5.08
C VAL A 94 -13.71 -17.57 6.25
N THR A 95 -14.41 -18.70 6.36
CA THR A 95 -15.33 -18.98 7.48
C THR A 95 -14.70 -19.86 8.56
N THR A 96 -13.93 -20.87 8.16
CA THR A 96 -13.49 -21.94 9.08
C THR A 96 -12.01 -21.88 9.45
N GLY A 97 -11.20 -21.16 8.69
CA GLY A 97 -9.75 -21.09 8.87
C GLY A 97 -9.34 -20.27 10.09
N THR A 98 -8.08 -20.42 10.48
CA THR A 98 -7.39 -19.51 11.40
C THR A 98 -7.28 -18.09 10.79
N PRO A 99 -7.02 -17.04 11.59
CA PRO A 99 -6.86 -15.67 11.06
C PRO A 99 -5.86 -15.59 9.89
N ASN A 100 -4.73 -16.30 9.96
CA ASN A 100 -3.74 -16.30 8.90
C ASN A 100 -4.22 -17.02 7.63
N GLU A 101 -4.92 -18.15 7.77
CA GLU A 101 -5.52 -18.84 6.63
C GLU A 101 -6.62 -18.01 5.98
N ARG A 102 -7.46 -17.35 6.78
CA ARG A 102 -8.47 -16.41 6.29
C ARG A 102 -7.84 -15.24 5.55
N ALA A 103 -6.80 -14.63 6.13
CA ALA A 103 -6.07 -13.53 5.51
C ALA A 103 -5.49 -13.94 4.16
N ASN A 104 -4.85 -15.11 4.09
CA ASN A 104 -4.32 -15.63 2.84
C ASN A 104 -5.43 -15.91 1.81
N SER A 105 -6.53 -16.55 2.23
CA SER A 105 -7.67 -16.80 1.33
C SER A 105 -8.26 -15.50 0.78
N PHE A 106 -8.48 -14.49 1.63
CA PHE A 106 -8.93 -13.18 1.18
C PHE A 106 -7.93 -12.51 0.23
N PHE A 107 -6.63 -12.62 0.49
CA PHE A 107 -5.60 -12.08 -0.40
C PHE A 107 -5.64 -12.77 -1.78
N THR A 108 -5.69 -14.11 -1.82
CA THR A 108 -5.83 -14.88 -3.07
C THR A 108 -7.11 -14.49 -3.83
N GLN A 109 -8.25 -14.37 -3.15
CA GLN A 109 -9.49 -13.90 -3.78
C GLN A 109 -9.36 -12.47 -4.33
N GLY A 110 -8.69 -11.58 -3.59
CA GLY A 110 -8.46 -10.21 -4.01
C GLY A 110 -7.63 -10.11 -5.29
N GLU A 111 -6.59 -10.93 -5.42
CA GLU A 111 -5.79 -11.02 -6.65
C GLU A 111 -6.57 -11.66 -7.81
N LEU A 112 -7.39 -12.67 -7.55
CA LEU A 112 -8.27 -13.24 -8.58
C LEU A 112 -9.26 -12.21 -9.13
N PHE A 113 -9.91 -11.44 -8.24
CA PHE A 113 -10.76 -10.32 -8.65
C PHE A 113 -9.99 -9.25 -9.40
N LEU A 114 -8.75 -8.96 -8.99
CA LEU A 114 -7.88 -8.00 -9.68
C LEU A 114 -7.61 -8.44 -11.13
N PHE A 115 -7.24 -9.71 -11.33
CA PHE A 115 -7.02 -10.28 -12.67
C PHE A 115 -8.29 -10.31 -13.52
N ALA A 116 -9.46 -10.41 -12.89
CA ALA A 116 -10.75 -10.32 -13.55
C ALA A 116 -11.27 -8.88 -13.70
N HIS A 117 -10.46 -7.87 -13.38
CA HIS A 117 -10.81 -6.43 -13.46
C HIS A 117 -11.95 -5.97 -12.54
N HIS A 118 -12.27 -6.75 -11.50
CA HIS A 118 -13.23 -6.42 -10.46
C HIS A 118 -12.54 -5.67 -9.30
N TYR A 119 -12.18 -4.40 -9.55
CA TYR A 119 -11.30 -3.66 -8.65
C TYR A 119 -11.91 -3.37 -7.26
N ASN A 120 -13.22 -3.14 -7.18
CA ASN A 120 -13.89 -2.87 -5.91
C ASN A 120 -13.87 -4.08 -4.99
N GLU A 121 -14.21 -5.24 -5.55
CA GLU A 121 -14.17 -6.54 -4.88
C GLU A 121 -12.74 -6.91 -4.50
N SER A 122 -11.78 -6.65 -5.38
CA SER A 122 -10.35 -6.85 -5.13
C SER A 122 -9.87 -6.06 -3.90
N VAL A 123 -10.09 -4.75 -3.88
CA VAL A 123 -9.72 -3.89 -2.74
C VAL A 123 -10.48 -4.30 -1.49
N HIS A 124 -11.75 -4.67 -1.59
CA HIS A 124 -12.51 -5.18 -0.44
C HIS A 124 -11.85 -6.43 0.17
N CYS A 125 -11.51 -7.41 -0.65
CA CYS A 125 -10.83 -8.64 -0.23
C CYS A 125 -9.46 -8.34 0.39
N PHE A 126 -8.65 -7.46 -0.22
CA PHE A 126 -7.36 -7.09 0.38
C PHE A 126 -7.50 -6.39 1.73
N LYS A 127 -8.51 -5.53 1.90
CA LYS A 127 -8.82 -4.92 3.20
C LYS A 127 -9.24 -5.95 4.24
N GLN A 128 -9.97 -7.00 3.85
CA GLN A 128 -10.25 -8.12 4.76
C GLN A 128 -8.99 -8.90 5.11
N ALA A 129 -8.09 -9.13 4.15
CA ALA A 129 -6.81 -9.80 4.42
C ALA A 129 -5.98 -9.04 5.47
N VAL A 130 -5.89 -7.71 5.33
CA VAL A 130 -5.25 -6.81 6.31
C VAL A 130 -5.92 -6.88 7.68
N LYS A 131 -7.25 -6.96 7.73
CA LYS A 131 -8.01 -7.04 8.99
C LYS A 131 -7.79 -8.37 9.71
N GLU A 132 -7.77 -9.47 8.97
CA GLU A 132 -7.54 -10.81 9.52
C GLU A 132 -6.08 -10.99 9.97
N ASN A 133 -5.13 -10.43 9.22
CA ASN A 133 -3.72 -10.42 9.58
C ASN A 133 -3.05 -9.08 9.25
N PRO A 134 -2.91 -8.17 10.23
CA PRO A 134 -2.26 -6.89 10.02
C PRO A 134 -0.73 -6.97 10.04
N ASN A 135 -0.14 -8.15 10.30
CA ASN A 135 1.30 -8.30 10.53
C ASN A 135 2.09 -8.61 9.24
N LYS A 136 1.43 -8.52 8.08
CA LYS A 136 2.02 -8.88 6.79
C LYS A 136 2.04 -7.70 5.81
N ALA A 137 3.24 -7.21 5.51
CA ALA A 137 3.48 -6.01 4.70
C ALA A 137 2.86 -6.11 3.31
N VAL A 138 2.93 -7.29 2.66
CA VAL A 138 2.39 -7.48 1.30
C VAL A 138 0.89 -7.22 1.21
N TYR A 139 0.12 -7.56 2.26
CA TYR A 139 -1.33 -7.29 2.26
C TYR A 139 -1.62 -5.80 2.27
N TRP A 140 -0.86 -5.02 3.06
CA TRP A 140 -0.94 -3.57 3.05
C TRP A 140 -0.46 -2.95 1.73
N GLY A 141 0.70 -3.39 1.25
CA GLY A 141 1.37 -2.83 0.08
C GLY A 141 0.58 -3.04 -1.21
N ILE A 142 0.08 -4.25 -1.44
CA ILE A 142 -0.76 -4.56 -2.61
C ILE A 142 -2.10 -3.83 -2.53
N THR A 143 -2.68 -3.67 -1.32
CA THR A 143 -3.90 -2.84 -1.16
C THR A 143 -3.63 -1.40 -1.62
N GLY A 144 -2.60 -0.75 -1.08
CA GLY A 144 -2.27 0.63 -1.40
C GLY A 144 -1.89 0.84 -2.87
N GLN A 145 -1.10 -0.08 -3.44
CA GLN A 145 -0.77 -0.09 -4.87
C GLN A 145 -2.03 -0.19 -5.75
N THR A 146 -2.93 -1.11 -5.42
CA THR A 146 -4.18 -1.33 -6.18
C THR A 146 -5.07 -0.10 -6.08
N MET A 147 -5.24 0.46 -4.88
CA MET A 147 -6.02 1.68 -4.64
C MET A 147 -5.50 2.84 -5.48
N HIS A 148 -4.19 3.10 -5.46
CA HIS A 148 -3.58 4.15 -6.27
C HIS A 148 -3.80 3.91 -7.78
N ARG A 149 -3.52 2.68 -8.26
CA ARG A 149 -3.58 2.36 -9.69
C ARG A 149 -4.98 2.53 -10.28
N PHE A 150 -6.03 2.32 -9.49
CA PHE A 150 -7.41 2.27 -9.96
C PHE A 150 -8.29 3.38 -9.40
N GLY A 151 -7.69 4.45 -8.87
CA GLY A 151 -8.37 5.73 -8.64
C GLY A 151 -9.12 5.86 -7.31
N TRP A 152 -8.72 5.10 -6.29
CA TRP A 152 -9.11 5.43 -4.90
C TRP A 152 -8.39 6.69 -4.43
N MET A 153 -8.86 7.25 -3.31
CA MET A 153 -8.32 8.49 -2.76
C MET A 153 -6.82 8.35 -2.46
N PRO A 154 -5.96 9.31 -2.88
CA PRO A 154 -4.52 9.21 -2.68
C PRO A 154 -4.10 9.07 -1.21
N PHE A 155 -4.79 9.76 -0.29
CA PHE A 155 -4.48 9.66 1.14
C PHE A 155 -4.79 8.27 1.72
N ASP A 156 -5.87 7.61 1.30
CA ASP A 156 -6.15 6.22 1.68
C ASP A 156 -5.01 5.29 1.26
N ALA A 157 -4.64 5.35 -0.03
CA ALA A 157 -3.55 4.55 -0.58
C ALA A 157 -2.23 4.79 0.16
N LEU A 158 -1.95 6.06 0.51
CA LEU A 158 -0.76 6.47 1.25
C LEU A 158 -0.72 5.86 2.65
N GLY A 159 -1.84 5.80 3.38
CA GLY A 159 -1.88 5.16 4.69
C GLY A 159 -1.64 3.64 4.63
N TYR A 160 -2.13 2.96 3.59
CA TYR A 160 -1.83 1.54 3.37
C TYR A 160 -0.34 1.33 3.06
N LEU A 161 0.26 2.19 2.22
CA LEU A 161 1.69 2.13 1.90
C LEU A 161 2.57 2.48 3.10
N GLU A 162 2.16 3.44 3.94
CA GLU A 162 2.85 3.77 5.19
C GLU A 162 2.94 2.53 6.10
N GLN A 163 1.84 1.79 6.27
CA GLN A 163 1.84 0.54 7.03
C GLN A 163 2.72 -0.54 6.41
N ALA A 164 2.66 -0.71 5.09
CA ALA A 164 3.51 -1.67 4.38
C ALA A 164 5.00 -1.38 4.60
N ILE A 165 5.41 -0.12 4.52
CA ILE A 165 6.80 0.33 4.74
C ILE A 165 7.21 0.20 6.21
N ASN A 166 6.30 0.45 7.16
CA ASN A 166 6.59 0.24 8.58
C ASN A 166 6.88 -1.23 8.90
N LEU A 167 6.19 -2.17 8.23
CA LEU A 167 6.37 -3.61 8.39
C LEU A 167 7.56 -4.17 7.61
N ASP A 168 7.82 -3.63 6.42
CA ASP A 168 8.94 -4.01 5.56
C ASP A 168 9.65 -2.76 5.00
N PRO A 169 10.53 -2.12 5.80
CA PRO A 169 11.17 -0.86 5.42
C PRO A 169 12.21 -1.03 4.30
N GLN A 170 12.59 -2.26 3.97
CA GLN A 170 13.56 -2.56 2.91
C GLN A 170 12.88 -2.87 1.58
N ASN A 171 11.56 -2.88 1.50
CA ASN A 171 10.85 -3.13 0.25
C ASN A 171 10.89 -1.91 -0.67
N ALA A 172 11.64 -2.01 -1.76
CA ALA A 172 11.69 -0.97 -2.78
C ALA A 172 10.31 -0.71 -3.41
N ARG A 173 9.51 -1.74 -3.66
CA ARG A 173 8.19 -1.59 -4.32
C ARG A 173 7.26 -0.69 -3.53
N TRP A 174 7.20 -0.80 -2.20
CA TRP A 174 6.32 0.03 -1.38
C TRP A 174 6.76 1.49 -1.36
N LYS A 175 8.07 1.75 -1.30
CA LYS A 175 8.62 3.11 -1.41
C LYS A 175 8.33 3.73 -2.77
N TRP A 176 8.52 2.99 -3.86
CA TRP A 176 8.19 3.48 -5.20
C TRP A 176 6.71 3.84 -5.33
N ASN A 177 5.80 2.95 -4.92
CA ASN A 177 4.36 3.24 -4.95
C ASN A 177 4.00 4.45 -4.08
N LYS A 178 4.63 4.61 -2.90
CA LYS A 178 4.47 5.80 -2.06
C LYS A 178 4.89 7.06 -2.81
N ALA A 179 6.04 7.05 -3.49
CA ALA A 179 6.49 8.19 -4.28
C ALA A 179 5.52 8.54 -5.42
N LEU A 180 4.93 7.54 -6.10
CA LEU A 180 3.93 7.77 -7.14
C LEU A 180 2.68 8.47 -6.59
N VAL A 181 2.19 8.05 -5.41
CA VAL A 181 1.07 8.71 -4.73
C VAL A 181 1.43 10.16 -4.33
N LEU A 182 2.67 10.40 -3.86
CA LEU A 182 3.14 11.75 -3.55
C LEU A 182 3.24 12.64 -4.80
N ILE A 183 3.67 12.09 -5.94
CA ILE A 183 3.67 12.80 -7.24
C ILE A 183 2.24 13.18 -7.63
N GLN A 184 1.28 12.26 -7.49
CA GLN A 184 -0.12 12.54 -7.75
C GLN A 184 -0.64 13.66 -6.84
N LEU A 185 -0.40 13.59 -5.53
CA LEU A 185 -0.81 14.63 -4.59
C LEU A 185 -0.18 15.98 -4.90
N ALA A 186 1.11 16.01 -5.28
CA ALA A 186 1.79 17.22 -5.70
C ALA A 186 1.11 17.87 -6.92
N LYS A 187 0.71 17.05 -7.91
CA LYS A 187 -0.01 17.50 -9.11
C LYS A 187 -1.41 18.00 -8.77
N ASP A 188 -2.20 17.17 -8.09
CA ASP A 188 -3.62 17.42 -7.83
C ASP A 188 -3.82 18.61 -6.90
N LEU A 189 -2.95 18.78 -5.90
CA LEU A 189 -3.04 19.86 -4.90
C LEU A 189 -2.12 21.05 -5.20
N GLN A 190 -1.27 20.95 -6.23
CA GLN A 190 -0.26 21.96 -6.57
C GLN A 190 0.66 22.32 -5.38
N MET A 191 1.05 21.29 -4.62
CA MET A 191 1.83 21.43 -3.39
C MET A 191 3.25 20.89 -3.59
N ALA A 192 4.20 21.80 -3.81
CA ALA A 192 5.62 21.49 -4.03
C ALA A 192 6.28 20.60 -2.95
N PRO A 193 5.92 20.67 -1.65
CA PRO A 193 6.51 19.78 -0.65
C PRO A 193 6.28 18.29 -0.91
N PHE A 194 5.15 17.90 -1.51
CA PHE A 194 4.91 16.49 -1.88
C PHE A 194 5.88 16.03 -2.97
N MET A 195 6.16 16.88 -3.97
CA MET A 195 7.12 16.59 -5.04
C MET A 195 8.54 16.39 -4.51
N ALA A 196 8.97 17.27 -3.59
CA ALA A 196 10.29 17.17 -2.97
C ALA A 196 10.44 15.85 -2.18
N ASN A 197 9.40 15.45 -1.43
CA ASN A 197 9.43 14.20 -0.70
C ASN A 197 9.29 12.96 -1.61
N ALA A 198 8.60 13.08 -2.74
CA ALA A 198 8.57 12.03 -3.74
C ALA A 198 9.97 11.76 -4.32
N ALA A 199 10.74 12.81 -4.62
CA ALA A 199 12.12 12.69 -5.09
C ALA A 199 13.00 11.89 -4.11
N ILE A 200 12.96 12.27 -2.83
CA ILE A 200 13.70 11.59 -1.76
C ILE A 200 13.26 10.12 -1.66
N THR A 201 11.95 9.86 -1.67
CA THR A 201 11.41 8.51 -1.57
C THR A 201 11.81 7.63 -2.77
N LEU A 202 11.94 8.21 -3.97
CA LEU A 202 12.43 7.49 -5.16
C LEU A 202 13.89 7.09 -5.02
N GLU A 203 14.76 7.97 -4.49
CA GLU A 203 16.16 7.64 -4.22
C GLU A 203 16.30 6.53 -3.18
N GLU A 204 15.51 6.59 -2.10
CA GLU A 204 15.44 5.54 -1.09
C GLU A 204 14.94 4.21 -1.67
N SER A 205 13.93 4.28 -2.54
CA SER A 205 13.39 3.13 -3.27
C SER A 205 14.45 2.49 -4.15
N LEU A 206 15.18 3.31 -4.93
CA LEU A 206 16.22 2.85 -5.84
C LEU A 206 17.38 2.16 -5.08
N THR A 207 17.75 2.72 -3.93
CA THR A 207 18.79 2.17 -3.04
C THR A 207 18.35 0.84 -2.41
N ALA A 208 17.06 0.68 -2.15
CA ALA A 208 16.50 -0.54 -1.56
C ALA A 208 16.34 -1.70 -2.56
N CYS A 209 16.43 -1.46 -3.87
CA CYS A 209 16.33 -2.51 -4.88
C CYS A 209 17.45 -3.55 -4.72
N ALA A 210 17.06 -4.83 -4.70
CA ALA A 210 17.99 -5.94 -4.80
C ALA A 210 18.50 -6.11 -6.25
N GLU A 211 19.64 -6.81 -6.40
CA GLU A 211 20.28 -7.01 -7.72
C GLU A 211 19.38 -7.72 -8.75
N HIS A 212 18.46 -8.57 -8.29
CA HIS A 212 17.55 -9.31 -9.16
C HIS A 212 16.33 -8.48 -9.60
N GLN A 213 16.04 -7.35 -8.96
CA GLN A 213 14.89 -6.48 -9.25
C GLN A 213 15.20 -5.45 -10.36
N ARG A 214 15.75 -5.91 -11.48
CA ARG A 214 16.20 -5.02 -12.58
C ARG A 214 15.06 -4.22 -13.20
N SER A 215 13.93 -4.87 -13.49
CA SER A 215 12.74 -4.21 -14.07
C SER A 215 12.19 -3.11 -13.16
N LEU A 216 12.06 -3.39 -11.86
CA LEU A 216 11.67 -2.39 -10.86
C LEU A 216 12.66 -1.23 -10.82
N LYS A 217 13.97 -1.52 -10.83
CA LYS A 217 15.01 -0.49 -10.82
C LYS A 217 14.89 0.45 -12.03
N ASP A 218 14.68 -0.11 -13.22
CA ASP A 218 14.50 0.65 -14.45
C ASP A 218 13.23 1.51 -14.40
N ALA A 219 12.13 0.97 -13.85
CA ALA A 219 10.87 1.70 -13.69
C ALA A 219 10.99 2.87 -12.69
N ILE A 220 11.70 2.67 -11.57
CA ILE A 220 12.00 3.73 -10.60
C ILE A 220 12.86 4.81 -11.26
N GLN A 221 13.93 4.42 -11.97
CA GLN A 221 14.80 5.38 -12.66
C GLN A 221 14.02 6.18 -13.70
N ASN A 222 13.17 5.52 -14.49
CA ASN A 222 12.30 6.21 -15.43
C ASN A 222 11.36 7.20 -14.73
N THR A 223 10.82 6.84 -13.56
CA THR A 223 9.99 7.75 -12.77
C THR A 223 10.78 8.98 -12.33
N ILE A 224 12.02 8.80 -11.86
CA ILE A 224 12.92 9.90 -11.48
C ILE A 224 13.18 10.82 -12.67
N ASP A 225 13.57 10.25 -13.81
CA ASP A 225 13.96 11.00 -15.01
C ASP A 225 12.79 11.82 -15.59
N ASN A 226 11.55 11.36 -15.39
CA ASN A 226 10.35 12.00 -15.93
C ASN A 226 9.53 12.74 -14.88
N MET A 227 9.94 12.76 -13.60
CA MET A 227 9.13 13.25 -12.48
C MET A 227 8.63 14.69 -12.70
N ASP A 228 9.51 15.57 -13.22
CA ASP A 228 9.17 16.97 -13.52
C ASP A 228 8.10 17.11 -14.60
N SER A 229 8.07 16.20 -15.58
CA SER A 229 7.10 16.24 -16.68
C SER A 229 5.67 15.95 -16.21
N TYR A 230 5.49 15.24 -15.09
CA TYR A 230 4.17 14.90 -14.56
C TYR A 230 3.46 16.09 -13.91
N VAL A 231 4.21 17.09 -13.43
CA VAL A 231 3.69 18.27 -12.72
C VAL A 231 3.29 19.39 -13.67
N PHE A 232 4.01 19.51 -14.79
CA PHE A 232 3.86 20.62 -15.74
C PHE A 232 3.10 20.23 -17.04
N SER A 233 2.39 19.09 -17.03
CA SER A 233 1.55 18.61 -18.13
C SER A 233 0.05 18.71 -17.84
#